data_AF-A0A7X6DC02-F1
#
_entry.id   AF-A0A7X6DC02-F1
#
_cell.length_a   1.000
_cell.length_b   1.000
_cell.length_c   1.000
_cell.angle_alpha   90.00
_cell.angle_beta   90.00
_cell.angle_gamma   90.00
#
_symmetry.space_group_name_H-M   'P 1'
#
loop_
_entity.id
_entity.type
_entity.pdbx_description
1 polymer ?
#
loop_
_entity_poly.entity_id
_entity_poly.type
_entity_poly.pdbx_seq_one_letter_code
_entity_poly.pdbx_strand_id
1 'polypeptide(L)'
;MLSPFPARVLAVAAAATLLLGACTQEQQNKLGRGIQNWTGTNGVIEVYAGEKLVRRWLQVDKVSTAMGTSDNAPRAYRFGYGVLDENLNFTVDPGEKKVYFEVSDYSTYVFFENPR
;
A
#
# COMPACT_ATOMS: atom_id res chain seq x y z
N MET A 1 4.00 -57.60 10.76
CA MET A 1 3.20 -56.56 10.06
C MET A 1 3.73 -55.21 10.49
N LEU A 2 4.51 -54.52 9.65
CA LEU A 2 4.87 -53.11 9.90
C LEU A 2 3.62 -52.25 9.70
N SER A 3 3.27 -51.43 10.68
CA SER A 3 2.15 -50.48 10.61
C SER A 3 2.35 -49.53 9.42
N PRO A 4 1.32 -49.23 8.61
CA PRO A 4 1.42 -48.30 7.47
C PRO A 4 1.42 -46.81 7.90
N PHE A 5 1.30 -46.52 9.20
CA PHE A 5 1.28 -45.15 9.74
C PHE A 5 2.48 -44.27 9.34
N PRO A 6 3.74 -44.69 9.50
CA PRO A 6 4.89 -43.83 9.22
C PRO A 6 5.03 -43.49 7.73
N ALA A 7 4.66 -44.42 6.83
CA ALA A 7 4.69 -44.19 5.39
C ALA A 7 3.66 -43.14 4.93
N ARG A 8 2.47 -43.12 5.56
CA ARG A 8 1.45 -42.11 5.28
C ARG A 8 1.86 -40.72 5.77
N VAL A 9 2.47 -40.64 6.95
CA VAL A 9 3.00 -39.37 7.48
C VAL A 9 4.10 -38.81 6.59
N LEU A 10 5.02 -39.66 6.12
CA LEU A 10 6.07 -39.26 5.18
C LEU A 10 5.51 -38.79 3.83
N ALA A 11 4.50 -39.48 3.29
CA ALA A 11 3.86 -39.08 2.03
C ALA A 11 3.15 -37.73 2.14
N VAL A 12 2.47 -37.47 3.26
CA VAL A 12 1.82 -36.17 3.53
C VAL A 12 2.86 -35.06 3.70
N ALA A 13 3.96 -35.33 4.41
CA ALA A 13 5.04 -34.36 4.58
C ALA A 13 5.73 -34.03 3.23
N ALA A 14 6.00 -35.04 2.40
CA ALA A 14 6.59 -34.86 1.08
C ALA A 14 5.67 -34.08 0.13
N ALA A 15 4.36 -34.37 0.14
CA ALA A 15 3.37 -33.62 -0.61
C ALA A 15 3.28 -32.15 -0.15
N ALA A 16 3.33 -31.90 1.17
CA ALA A 16 3.34 -30.55 1.72
C ALA A 16 4.60 -29.76 1.28
N THR A 17 5.78 -30.37 1.29
CA THR A 17 7.01 -29.71 0.82
C THR A 17 7.01 -29.39 -0.68
N LEU A 18 6.39 -30.23 -1.51
CA LEU A 18 6.23 -29.97 -2.95
C LEU A 18 5.24 -28.82 -3.21
N LEU A 19 4.18 -28.70 -2.39
CA LEU A 19 3.21 -27.59 -2.48
C LEU A 19 3.81 -26.26 -2.03
N LEU A 20 4.74 -26.25 -1.07
CA LEU A 20 5.45 -25.04 -0.64
C LEU A 20 6.43 -24.52 -1.70
N GLY A 21 6.93 -25.39 -2.60
CA GLY A 21 7.80 -25.00 -3.72
C GLY A 21 7.07 -24.34 -4.90
N ALA A 22 5.74 -24.37 -4.94
CA ALA A 22 4.93 -23.79 -6.01
C ALA A 22 4.60 -22.30 -5.80
N CYS A 23 4.93 -21.73 -4.63
CA CYS A 23 4.71 -20.31 -4.36
C CYS A 23 5.90 -19.50 -4.86
N THR A 24 5.88 -19.11 -6.13
CA THR A 24 6.94 -18.25 -6.69
C THR A 24 7.01 -16.92 -5.93
N GLN A 25 8.18 -16.27 -5.93
CA GLN A 25 8.31 -14.92 -5.35
C GLN A 25 7.29 -13.94 -5.96
N GLU A 26 6.94 -14.08 -7.23
CA GLU A 26 5.90 -13.28 -7.88
C GLU A 26 4.50 -13.55 -7.32
N GLN A 27 4.15 -14.81 -7.05
CA GLN A 27 2.89 -15.19 -6.42
C GLN A 27 2.80 -14.64 -4.98
N GLN A 28 3.90 -14.72 -4.22
CA GLN A 28 4.01 -14.16 -2.87
C GLN A 28 3.86 -12.63 -2.88
N ASN A 29 4.49 -11.94 -3.83
CA ASN A 29 4.38 -10.50 -4.00
C ASN A 29 2.96 -10.06 -4.39
N LYS A 30 2.29 -10.83 -5.26
CA LYS A 30 0.87 -10.60 -5.61
C LYS A 30 -0.04 -10.79 -4.41
N LEU A 31 0.19 -11.83 -3.62
CA LEU A 31 -0.57 -12.08 -2.39
C LEU A 31 -0.39 -10.95 -1.38
N GLY A 32 0.86 -10.52 -1.14
CA GLY A 32 1.17 -9.41 -0.23
C GLY A 32 0.49 -8.10 -0.65
N ARG A 33 0.53 -7.76 -1.94
CA ARG A 33 -0.20 -6.60 -2.49
C ARG A 33 -1.71 -6.76 -2.38
N GLY A 34 -2.24 -7.97 -2.60
CA GLY A 34 -3.66 -8.27 -2.44
C GLY A 34 -4.14 -8.03 -1.01
N ILE A 35 -3.36 -8.48 -0.02
CA ILE A 35 -3.62 -8.26 1.39
C ILE A 35 -3.59 -6.76 1.71
N GLN A 36 -2.53 -6.04 1.30
CA GLN A 36 -2.40 -4.60 1.54
C GLN A 36 -3.55 -3.79 0.91
N ASN A 37 -3.97 -4.13 -0.30
CA ASN A 37 -5.12 -3.48 -0.95
C ASN A 37 -6.45 -3.74 -0.22
N TRP A 38 -6.57 -4.87 0.50
CA TRP A 38 -7.79 -5.26 1.23
C TRP A 38 -7.82 -4.74 2.68
N THR A 39 -6.68 -4.82 3.38
CA THR A 39 -6.51 -4.26 4.74
C THR A 39 -6.36 -2.75 4.73
N GLY A 40 -6.11 -2.16 3.55
CA GLY A 40 -5.68 -0.79 3.38
C GLY A 40 -4.20 -0.63 3.70
N THR A 41 -3.56 0.36 3.08
CA THR A 41 -2.27 0.88 3.54
C THR A 41 -2.52 2.09 4.46
N ASN A 42 -1.71 2.23 5.51
CA ASN A 42 -1.78 3.39 6.41
C ASN A 42 -0.91 4.52 5.89
N GLY A 43 -1.05 4.84 4.60
CA GLY A 43 -0.22 5.84 3.94
C GLY A 43 -0.56 7.26 4.39
N VAL A 44 0.46 8.10 4.47
CA VAL A 44 0.36 9.51 4.83
C VAL A 44 1.13 10.32 3.79
N ILE A 45 0.47 11.35 3.24
CA ILE A 45 1.16 12.41 2.50
C ILE A 45 1.24 13.66 3.37
N GLU A 46 2.42 14.25 3.40
CA GLU A 46 2.67 15.56 4.00
C GLU A 46 3.29 16.50 2.99
N VAL A 47 2.82 17.75 2.96
CA VAL A 47 3.33 18.81 2.08
C VAL A 47 3.93 19.92 2.93
N TYR A 48 5.13 20.34 2.57
CA TYR A 48 5.94 21.30 3.33
C TYR A 48 6.18 22.59 2.53
N ALA A 49 6.15 23.72 3.24
CA ALA A 49 6.60 25.02 2.76
C ALA A 49 7.78 25.47 3.62
N GLY A 50 9.00 25.14 3.18
CA GLY A 50 10.19 25.24 4.03
C GLY A 50 10.08 24.28 5.22
N GLU A 51 10.22 24.79 6.44
CA GLU A 51 10.14 24.00 7.68
C GLU A 51 8.69 23.76 8.17
N LYS A 52 7.69 24.34 7.49
CA LYS A 52 6.30 24.29 7.93
C LYS A 52 5.52 23.20 7.18
N LEU A 53 4.89 22.29 7.92
CA LEU A 53 3.83 21.43 7.39
C LEU A 53 2.60 22.29 7.05
N VAL A 54 2.15 22.25 5.79
CA VAL A 54 1.02 23.05 5.31
C VAL A 54 -0.20 22.20 4.94
N ARG A 55 -0.01 20.90 4.73
CA ARG A 55 -1.11 19.98 4.46
C ARG A 55 -0.73 18.53 4.74
N ARG A 56 -1.68 17.74 5.23
CA ARG A 56 -1.55 16.30 5.41
C ARG A 56 -2.81 15.57 4.95
N TRP A 57 -2.62 14.38 4.38
CA TRP A 57 -3.69 13.42 4.16
C TRP A 57 -3.32 12.07 4.79
N LEU A 58 -4.27 11.47 5.50
CA LEU A 58 -4.17 10.16 6.14
C LEU A 58 -4.88 9.08 5.32
N GLN A 59 -4.61 7.81 5.62
CA GLN A 59 -5.25 6.65 4.97
C GLN A 59 -5.14 6.69 3.43
N VAL A 60 -3.98 7.11 2.94
CA VAL A 60 -3.65 7.18 1.52
C VAL A 60 -3.25 5.78 1.04
N ASP A 61 -4.08 5.17 0.20
CA ASP A 61 -3.84 3.81 -0.30
C ASP A 61 -2.60 3.75 -1.21
N LYS A 62 -2.59 4.63 -2.21
CA LYS A 62 -1.52 4.75 -3.20
C LYS A 62 -1.47 6.15 -3.78
N VAL A 63 -0.32 6.46 -4.35
CA VAL A 63 -0.06 7.70 -5.08
C VAL A 63 0.31 7.33 -6.51
N SER A 64 -0.41 7.90 -7.47
CA SER A 64 -0.32 7.55 -8.90
C SER A 64 0.15 8.73 -9.74
N THR A 65 0.67 8.42 -10.93
CA THR A 65 1.06 9.43 -11.92
C THR A 65 -0.02 9.50 -12.98
N ALA A 66 -0.51 10.70 -13.30
CA ALA A 66 -1.45 10.86 -14.40
C ALA A 66 -0.71 10.77 -15.74
N MET A 67 -1.35 10.15 -16.73
CA MET A 67 -0.84 10.05 -18.10
C MET A 67 -1.68 10.96 -18.99
N GLY A 68 -1.04 11.68 -19.91
CA GLY A 68 -1.77 12.51 -20.86
C GLY A 68 -2.53 11.68 -21.89
N THR A 69 -3.76 12.09 -22.19
CA THR A 69 -4.67 11.34 -23.09
C THR A 69 -4.16 11.24 -24.52
N SER A 70 -3.46 12.26 -25.01
CA SER A 70 -3.02 12.37 -26.41
C SER A 70 -1.54 12.03 -26.61
N ASP A 71 -0.68 12.40 -25.66
CA ASP A 71 0.77 12.25 -25.73
C ASP A 71 1.28 11.00 -24.98
N ASN A 72 0.43 10.39 -24.14
CA ASN A 72 0.81 9.34 -23.20
C ASN A 72 2.05 9.72 -22.35
N ALA A 73 2.25 11.01 -22.10
CA ALA A 73 3.35 11.51 -21.31
C ALA A 73 2.95 11.61 -19.83
N PRO A 74 3.86 11.32 -18.88
CA PRO A 74 3.58 11.48 -17.46
C PRO A 74 3.38 12.96 -17.13
N ARG A 75 2.34 13.27 -16.34
CA ARG A 75 2.11 14.62 -15.82
C ARG A 75 3.01 14.88 -14.61
N ALA A 76 3.46 16.13 -14.46
CA ALA A 76 4.36 16.58 -13.39
C ALA A 76 3.63 16.80 -12.05
N TYR A 77 2.74 15.87 -11.70
CA TYR A 77 2.07 15.79 -10.42
C TYR A 77 1.74 14.34 -10.10
N ARG A 78 1.56 14.07 -8.81
CA ARG A 78 1.00 12.82 -8.31
C ARG A 78 -0.36 13.05 -7.73
N PHE A 79 -1.24 12.07 -7.87
CA PHE A 79 -2.58 12.15 -7.35
C PHE A 79 -2.92 10.93 -6.51
N GLY A 80 -3.89 11.10 -5.62
CA GLY A 80 -4.36 10.04 -4.75
C GLY A 80 -5.67 10.40 -4.06
N TYR A 81 -6.08 9.52 -3.16
CA TYR A 81 -7.23 9.74 -2.29
C TYR A 81 -6.84 9.47 -0.86
N GLY A 82 -7.19 10.39 0.04
CA GLY A 82 -6.91 10.27 1.47
C GLY A 82 -7.84 11.16 2.28
N VAL A 83 -7.90 10.93 3.59
CA VAL A 83 -8.65 11.78 4.52
C VAL A 83 -7.84 13.03 4.79
N LEU A 84 -8.41 14.22 4.56
CA LEU A 84 -7.74 15.49 4.87
C LEU A 84 -7.66 15.64 6.39
N ASP A 85 -6.44 15.77 6.92
CA ASP A 85 -6.17 16.12 8.31
C ASP A 85 -6.14 17.66 8.40
N GLU A 86 -7.28 18.25 8.72
CA GLU A 86 -7.52 19.70 8.61
C GLU A 86 -6.75 20.51 9.66
N ASN A 87 -6.60 19.95 10.86
CA ASN A 87 -5.93 20.59 11.99
C ASN A 87 -4.49 20.09 12.20
N LEU A 88 -4.03 19.16 11.36
CA LEU A 88 -2.70 18.55 11.36
C LEU A 88 -2.38 17.74 12.63
N ASN A 89 -3.39 17.18 13.29
CA ASN A 89 -3.25 16.42 14.55
C ASN A 89 -2.92 14.92 14.37
N PHE A 90 -2.78 14.46 13.12
CA PHE A 90 -2.48 13.06 12.77
C PHE A 90 -3.59 12.06 13.13
N THR A 91 -4.83 12.55 13.30
CA THR A 91 -6.00 11.75 13.65
C THR A 91 -7.11 12.02 12.62
N VAL A 92 -7.91 11.00 12.31
CA VAL A 92 -9.11 11.21 11.49
C VAL A 92 -10.23 11.71 12.39
N ASP A 93 -10.50 13.02 12.32
CA ASP A 93 -11.51 13.67 13.15
C ASP A 93 -12.94 13.49 12.59
N PRO A 94 -13.98 13.55 13.46
CA PRO A 94 -15.36 13.51 13.01
C PRO A 94 -15.67 14.63 12.01
N GLY A 95 -16.04 14.26 10.78
CA GLY A 95 -16.39 15.19 9.71
C GLY A 95 -15.31 15.33 8.64
N GLU A 96 -14.07 14.89 8.91
CA GLU A 96 -13.03 14.79 7.89
C GLU A 96 -13.40 13.69 6.88
N LYS A 97 -13.23 14.00 5.60
CA LYS A 97 -13.65 13.12 4.50
C LYS A 97 -12.48 12.70 3.66
N LYS A 98 -12.60 11.50 3.09
CA LYS A 98 -11.72 11.06 2.01
C LYS A 98 -11.95 11.94 0.77
N VAL A 99 -10.91 12.62 0.33
CA VAL A 99 -10.91 13.54 -0.80
C VAL A 99 -9.85 13.15 -1.83
N TYR A 100 -10.05 13.62 -3.05
CA TYR A 100 -9.03 13.61 -4.09
C TYR A 100 -7.99 14.71 -3.80
N PHE A 101 -6.71 14.42 -4.05
CA PHE A 101 -5.66 15.43 -4.02
C PHE A 101 -4.68 15.25 -5.18
N GLU A 102 -4.01 16.35 -5.52
CA GLU A 102 -2.85 16.39 -6.39
C GLU A 102 -1.70 17.10 -5.67
N VAL A 103 -0.49 16.57 -5.79
CA VAL A 103 0.75 17.20 -5.34
C VAL A 103 1.68 17.34 -6.53
N SER A 104 2.21 18.56 -6.76
CA SER A 104 3.13 18.79 -7.86
C SER A 104 4.48 18.12 -7.60
N ASP A 105 5.13 17.62 -8.64
CA ASP A 105 6.50 17.11 -8.56
C ASP A 105 7.53 18.19 -8.17
N TYR A 106 7.15 19.48 -8.24
CA TYR A 106 7.96 20.61 -7.81
C TYR A 106 7.69 21.06 -6.37
N SER A 107 6.78 20.38 -5.65
CA SER A 107 6.50 20.65 -4.24
C SER A 107 7.34 19.76 -3.33
N THR A 108 7.69 20.26 -2.14
CA THR A 108 8.31 19.42 -1.11
C THR A 108 7.22 18.61 -0.42
N TYR A 109 7.14 17.31 -0.71
CA TYR A 109 6.23 16.40 -0.04
C TYR A 109 6.92 15.06 0.26
N VAL A 110 6.36 14.33 1.23
CA VAL A 110 6.78 12.96 1.56
C VAL A 110 5.55 12.07 1.60
N PHE A 111 5.66 10.88 1.01
CA PHE A 111 4.69 9.80 1.16
C PHE A 111 5.35 8.69 1.97
N PHE A 112 4.74 8.33 3.09
CA PHE A 112 5.26 7.32 4.00
C PHE A 112 4.12 6.52 4.63
N GLU A 113 4.45 5.34 5.17
CA GLU A 113 3.51 4.56 5.95
C GLU A 113 3.56 5.00 7.41
N ASN A 114 2.40 5.24 8.01
CA ASN A 114 2.30 5.42 9.45
C ASN A 114 2.24 4.03 10.14
N PRO A 115 3.24 3.66 10.96
CA PRO A 115 3.29 2.35 11.60
C PRO A 115 2.38 2.23 12.83
N ARG A 116 1.62 3.28 13.17
CA ARG A 116 0.78 3.37 14.37
C ARG A 116 -0.70 3.48 14.02
#